data_AF-A0A3D2XB51-F1
#
_entry.id   AF-A0A3D2XB51-F1
#
_cell.length_a   1.000
_cell.length_b   1.000
_cell.length_c   1.000
_cell.angle_alpha   90.00
_cell.angle_beta   90.00
_cell.angle_gamma   90.00
#
_symmetry.space_group_name_H-M   'P 1'
#
loop_
_entity.id
_entity.type
_entity.pdbx_description
1 polymer ?
#
loop_
_entity_poly.entity_id
_entity_poly.type
_entity_poly.pdbx_seq_one_letter_code
_entity_poly.pdbx_strand_id
1 'polypeptide(L)'
;MKRVFLIVLDSVGIGEMPDAANYKDEGSNTLKAAAKSEFFSTPNLEKLGLFHMDGLTDMANSKVVPQATYGRMTEASKGKDTTIGHWEISGIIS
;
A
#
# COMPACT_ATOMS: atom_id res chain seq x y z
N MET A 1 -12.39 18.11 12.29
CA MET A 1 -12.16 16.70 12.66
C MET A 1 -11.61 16.66 14.09
N LYS A 2 -12.21 15.91 15.02
CA LYS A 2 -11.81 15.90 16.46
C LYS A 2 -10.83 14.77 16.82
N ARG A 3 -10.85 13.66 16.08
CA ARG A 3 -10.00 12.49 16.28
C ARG A 3 -9.57 11.94 14.92
N VAL A 4 -8.37 11.40 14.85
CA VAL A 4 -7.84 10.67 13.71
C VAL A 4 -7.43 9.29 14.21
N PHE A 5 -7.81 8.24 13.48
CA PHE A 5 -7.33 6.89 13.71
C PHE A 5 -6.40 6.54 12.55
N LEU A 6 -5.10 6.50 12.83
CA LEU A 6 -4.10 6.06 11.88
C LEU A 6 -3.82 4.57 12.13
N ILE A 7 -3.99 3.75 11.10
CA ILE A 7 -3.75 2.31 11.15
C ILE A 7 -2.67 2.00 10.11
N VAL A 8 -1.55 1.47 10.57
CA VAL A 8 -0.46 1.01 9.72
C VAL A 8 -0.54 -0.51 9.62
N LEU A 9 -0.75 -1.03 8.41
CA LEU A 9 -0.58 -2.44 8.12
C LEU A 9 0.89 -2.65 7.74
N ASP A 10 1.72 -2.96 8.74
CA ASP A 10 3.17 -3.05 8.56
C ASP A 10 3.52 -4.05 7.45
N SER A 11 4.46 -3.67 6.58
CA SER A 11 4.92 -4.41 5.39
C SER A 11 3.93 -4.65 4.24
N VAL A 12 2.70 -4.14 4.30
CA VAL A 12 1.68 -4.35 3.23
C VAL A 12 1.88 -3.39 2.05
N GLY A 13 2.93 -3.63 1.27
CA GLY A 13 3.24 -2.88 0.05
C GLY A 13 2.34 -3.23 -1.15
N ILE A 14 2.08 -2.26 -2.01
CA ILE A 14 1.20 -2.39 -3.20
C ILE A 14 1.94 -2.41 -4.54
N GLY A 15 3.24 -2.68 -4.50
CA GLY A 15 4.12 -2.77 -5.68
C GLY A 15 5.46 -2.08 -5.46
N GLU A 16 6.40 -2.39 -6.33
CA GLU A 16 7.75 -1.80 -6.34
C GLU A 16 7.71 -0.28 -6.53
N MET A 17 8.68 0.41 -5.93
CA MET A 17 8.93 1.85 -6.15
C MET A 17 9.86 2.07 -7.36
N PRO A 18 9.87 3.28 -7.95
CA PRO A 18 10.75 3.59 -9.08
C PRO A 18 12.25 3.36 -8.83
N ASP A 19 12.67 3.37 -7.57
CA ASP A 19 14.05 3.17 -7.11
C ASP A 19 14.30 1.76 -6.54
N ALA A 20 13.39 0.81 -6.73
CA ALA A 20 13.48 -0.55 -6.20
C ALA A 20 14.79 -1.27 -6.57
N ALA A 21 15.38 -0.97 -7.73
CA ALA A 21 16.68 -1.48 -8.17
C ALA A 21 17.81 -1.14 -7.19
N ASN A 22 17.76 0.02 -6.52
CA ASN A 22 18.76 0.42 -5.51
C ASN A 22 18.70 -0.49 -4.27
N TYR A 23 17.56 -1.12 -4.02
CA TYR A 23 17.30 -1.98 -2.87
C TYR A 23 17.21 -3.47 -3.22
N LYS A 24 17.43 -3.82 -4.51
CA LYS A 24 17.31 -5.18 -5.06
C LYS A 24 15.89 -5.77 -4.91
N ASP A 25 14.87 -4.93 -5.02
CA ASP A 25 13.46 -5.31 -4.84
C ASP A 25 12.63 -5.18 -6.14
N GLU A 26 13.28 -5.21 -7.30
CA GLU A 26 12.60 -5.16 -8.60
C GLU A 26 11.57 -6.29 -8.74
N GLY A 27 10.39 -5.96 -9.23
CA GLY A 27 9.23 -6.84 -9.37
C GLY A 27 8.46 -7.14 -8.06
N SER A 28 8.86 -6.55 -6.92
CA SER A 28 8.18 -6.80 -5.65
C SER A 28 6.74 -6.28 -5.64
N ASN A 29 5.80 -7.08 -5.14
CA ASN A 29 4.43 -6.65 -4.86
C ASN A 29 3.79 -7.53 -3.79
N THR A 30 3.85 -7.09 -2.53
CA THR A 30 3.36 -7.85 -1.38
C THR A 30 1.87 -8.14 -1.47
N LEU A 31 1.05 -7.13 -1.78
CA LEU A 31 -0.40 -7.31 -1.86
C LEU A 31 -0.79 -8.30 -2.96
N LYS A 32 -0.20 -8.21 -4.16
CA LYS A 32 -0.44 -9.18 -5.23
C LYS A 32 0.05 -10.58 -4.86
N ALA A 33 1.20 -10.70 -4.21
CA ALA A 33 1.70 -11.99 -3.76
C ALA A 33 0.75 -12.64 -2.75
N ALA A 34 0.24 -11.88 -1.78
CA ALA A 34 -0.75 -12.35 -0.81
C ALA A 34 -2.08 -12.72 -1.49
N ALA A 35 -2.53 -11.93 -2.46
CA ALA A 35 -3.78 -12.15 -3.18
C ALA A 35 -3.80 -13.38 -4.10
N LYS A 36 -2.66 -14.06 -4.29
CA LYS A 36 -2.63 -15.38 -4.95
C LYS A 36 -3.25 -16.50 -4.10
N SER A 37 -3.38 -16.29 -2.80
CA SER A 37 -4.04 -17.27 -1.93
C SER A 37 -5.54 -17.27 -2.16
N GLU A 38 -6.13 -18.46 -2.25
CA GLU A 38 -7.60 -18.63 -2.30
C GLU A 38 -8.31 -18.12 -1.03
N PHE A 39 -7.57 -17.98 0.08
CA PHE A 39 -8.08 -17.49 1.35
C PHE A 39 -7.97 -15.97 1.49
N PHE A 40 -7.40 -15.27 0.50
CA PHE A 40 -7.28 -13.83 0.55
C PHE A 40 -8.66 -13.17 0.40
N SER A 41 -9.17 -12.59 1.49
CA SER A 41 -10.48 -11.96 1.54
C SER A 41 -10.40 -10.62 2.27
N THR A 42 -10.68 -9.53 1.55
CA THR A 42 -10.62 -8.17 2.09
C THR A 42 -11.85 -7.31 1.71
N PRO A 43 -13.09 -7.83 1.84
CA PRO A 43 -14.31 -7.17 1.34
C PRO A 43 -14.56 -5.78 1.93
N ASN A 44 -14.04 -5.50 3.14
CA ASN A 44 -14.15 -4.18 3.75
C ASN A 44 -13.13 -3.19 3.19
N LEU A 45 -11.89 -3.62 2.94
CA LEU A 45 -10.88 -2.75 2.34
C LEU A 45 -11.17 -2.50 0.86
N GLU A 46 -11.76 -3.47 0.15
CA GLU A 46 -12.28 -3.30 -1.20
C GLU A 46 -13.30 -2.14 -1.27
N LYS A 47 -14.28 -2.12 -0.35
CA LYS A 47 -15.25 -1.01 -0.24
C LYS A 47 -14.60 0.34 0.06
N LEU A 48 -13.45 0.34 0.74
CA LEU A 48 -12.67 1.56 0.99
C LEU A 48 -11.77 1.96 -0.20
N GLY A 49 -11.69 1.14 -1.25
CA GLY A 49 -10.95 1.46 -2.48
C GLY A 49 -9.62 0.71 -2.66
N LEU A 50 -9.33 -0.34 -1.90
CA LEU A 50 -8.06 -1.09 -1.98
C LEU A 50 -7.67 -1.48 -3.42
N PHE A 51 -8.60 -2.03 -4.19
CA PHE A 51 -8.33 -2.48 -5.57
C PHE A 51 -8.50 -1.39 -6.63
N HIS A 52 -8.73 -0.14 -6.23
CA HIS A 52 -8.85 0.99 -7.15
C HIS A 52 -7.55 1.81 -7.27
N MET A 53 -6.51 1.44 -6.52
CA MET A 53 -5.21 2.11 -6.54
C MET A 53 -4.37 1.72 -7.77
N ASP A 54 -3.54 2.65 -8.24
CA ASP A 54 -2.62 2.43 -9.36
C ASP A 54 -1.69 1.24 -9.10
N GLY A 55 -1.53 0.38 -10.11
CA GLY A 55 -0.73 -0.85 -10.03
C GLY A 55 -1.52 -2.09 -9.61
N LEU A 56 -2.80 -1.94 -9.25
CA LEU A 56 -3.72 -3.05 -8.91
C LEU A 56 -4.88 -3.18 -9.92
N THR A 57 -4.79 -2.57 -11.10
CA THR A 57 -5.85 -2.57 -12.12
C THR A 57 -6.20 -3.96 -12.66
N ASP A 58 -5.25 -4.89 -12.63
CA ASP A 58 -5.44 -6.32 -12.91
C ASP A 58 -6.22 -7.05 -11.80
N MET A 59 -6.19 -6.51 -10.58
CA MET A 59 -7.05 -6.91 -9.45
C MET A 59 -8.37 -6.11 -9.41
N ALA A 60 -8.49 -5.03 -10.21
CA ALA A 60 -9.58 -4.06 -10.19
C ALA A 60 -10.86 -4.50 -10.92
N ASN A 61 -11.06 -5.81 -11.12
CA ASN A 61 -12.38 -6.34 -11.52
C ASN A 61 -13.44 -6.18 -10.42
N SER A 62 -13.10 -5.51 -9.32
CA SER A 62 -14.06 -5.05 -8.32
C SER A 62 -15.12 -4.17 -8.97
N LYS A 63 -16.37 -4.64 -8.90
CA LYS A 63 -17.55 -3.85 -9.30
C LYS A 63 -18.04 -2.94 -8.17
N VAL A 64 -17.30 -2.86 -7.06
CA VAL A 64 -17.68 -2.11 -5.86
C VAL A 64 -17.30 -0.65 -6.03
N VAL A 65 -18.27 0.26 -5.90
CA VAL A 65 -18.00 1.70 -5.88
C VAL A 65 -17.31 2.06 -4.55
N PRO A 66 -16.11 2.69 -4.56
CA PRO A 66 -15.40 3.08 -3.34
C PRO A 66 -16.20 4.06 -2.48
N GLN A 67 -16.17 3.85 -1.18
CA GLN A 67 -16.85 4.68 -0.16
C GLN A 67 -15.90 5.67 0.53
N ALA A 68 -14.61 5.64 0.18
CA ALA A 68 -13.57 6.49 0.75
C ALA A 68 -12.61 6.98 -0.33
N THR A 69 -11.79 7.97 0.03
CA THR A 69 -10.65 8.39 -0.78
C THR A 69 -9.53 7.35 -0.65
N TYR A 70 -8.91 7.01 -1.78
CA TYR A 70 -7.84 6.06 -1.87
C TYR A 70 -6.67 6.67 -2.65
N GLY A 71 -5.48 6.11 -2.46
CA GLY A 71 -4.27 6.53 -3.14
C GLY A 71 -3.08 5.67 -2.76
N ARG A 72 -2.02 5.80 -3.54
CA ARG A 72 -0.71 5.22 -3.27
C ARG A 72 0.25 6.32 -2.85
N MET A 73 1.17 6.00 -1.94
CA MET A 73 2.26 6.88 -1.54
C MET A 73 3.60 6.28 -1.95
N THR A 74 4.59 7.14 -2.17
CA THR A 74 5.97 6.78 -2.47
C THR A 74 6.82 7.31 -1.33
N GLU A 75 7.65 6.45 -0.74
CA GLU A 75 8.59 6.84 0.31
C GLU A 75 9.66 7.76 -0.28
N ALA A 76 9.92 8.89 0.37
CA ALA A 76 10.89 9.90 -0.05
C ALA A 76 12.25 9.72 0.64
N SER A 77 12.26 9.11 1.82
CA SER A 77 13.45 8.80 2.60
C SER A 77 14.30 7.72 1.93
N LYS A 78 15.60 7.75 2.17
CA LYS A 78 16.55 6.76 1.63
C LYS A 78 16.69 5.55 2.55
N GLY A 79 15.59 4.83 2.72
CA GLY A 79 15.54 3.61 3.49
C GLY A 79 14.27 2.81 3.21
N LYS A 80 14.18 1.62 3.79
CA LYS A 80 13.00 0.74 3.71
C LYS A 80 12.74 -0.02 5.01
N ASP A 81 13.31 0.44 6.12
CA ASP A 81 13.08 -0.18 7.43
C ASP A 81 11.89 0.46 8.15
N THR A 82 11.34 -0.26 9.13
CA THR A 82 10.17 0.15 9.90
C THR A 82 10.33 1.55 10.51
N THR A 83 11.53 1.90 11.01
CA THR A 83 11.73 3.18 11.70
C THR A 83 11.65 4.34 10.73
N ILE A 84 12.35 4.25 9.60
CA ILE A 84 12.34 5.27 8.55
C ILE A 84 10.93 5.52 8.02
N GLY A 85 10.19 4.45 7.67
CA GLY A 85 8.82 4.60 7.17
C GLY A 85 7.86 5.23 8.19
N HIS A 86 7.97 4.87 9.48
CA HIS A 86 7.14 5.49 10.52
C HIS A 86 7.53 6.95 10.79
N TRP A 87 8.82 7.28 10.72
CA TRP A 87 9.30 8.66 10.81
C TRP A 87 8.79 9.52 9.67
N GLU A 88 8.79 9.00 8.44
CA GLU A 88 8.25 9.71 7.28
C GLU A 88 6.75 9.96 7.38
N ILE A 89 5.98 8.96 7.82
CA ILE A 89 4.54 9.13 8.12
C ILE A 89 4.32 10.24 9.16
N SER A 90 5.25 10.40 10.11
CA SER A 90 5.21 11.46 11.12
C SER A 90 5.76 12.82 10.66
N GLY A 91 6.30 12.91 9.43
CA GLY A 91 6.77 14.15 8.81
C GLY A 91 8.29 14.35 8.77
N ILE A 92 9.09 13.31 8.97
CA ILE A 92 10.57 13.38 8.94
C ILE A 92 11.10 12.68 7.68
N ILE A 93 11.91 13.40 6.88
CA ILE A 93 12.64 12.81 5.75
C ILE A 93 14.08 12.53 6.16
N SER A 94 14.55 11.30 5.94
CA SER A 94 15.91 10.84 6.29
C SER A 94 16.72 10.34 5.09
#